data_AF-A0A7S2V4Z8-F1
#
_entry.id   AF-A0A7S2V4Z8-F1
#
_cell.length_a   1.000
_cell.length_b   1.000
_cell.length_c   1.000
_cell.angle_alpha   90.00
_cell.angle_beta   90.00
_cell.angle_gamma   90.00
#
_symmetry.space_group_name_H-M   'P 1'
#
loop_
_entity.id
_entity.type
_entity.pdbx_description
1 polymer ?
#
loop_
_entity_poly.entity_id
_entity_poly.type
_entity_poly.pdbx_seq_one_letter_code
_entity_poly.pdbx_strand_id
1 'polypeptide(L)'
;MATIMATIIGLGPIIALALVGLTFFGVLGAGLFNSQQCPGYEEGNDNYDSFHASLLAMYVLTTTENFPEVAEPAFSQRFWPATMFFIGFLILFTLLLMPLLLATVMDLYKNNY
;
A
#
# COMPACT_ATOMS: atom_id res chain seq x y z
N MET A 1 -9.01 -28.09 -7.86
CA MET A 1 -10.13 -27.18 -7.54
C MET A 1 -10.27 -26.95 -6.04
N ALA A 2 -10.44 -28.00 -5.22
CA ALA A 2 -10.62 -27.85 -3.76
C ALA A 2 -9.45 -27.12 -3.05
N THR A 3 -8.20 -27.40 -3.42
CA THR A 3 -7.01 -26.78 -2.81
C THR A 3 -6.91 -25.28 -3.06
N ILE A 4 -7.17 -24.82 -4.29
CA ILE A 4 -7.12 -23.39 -4.64
C ILE A 4 -8.18 -22.62 -3.84
N MET A 5 -9.38 -23.19 -3.71
CA MET A 5 -10.47 -22.58 -2.96
C MET A 5 -10.16 -22.50 -1.46
N ALA A 6 -9.57 -23.55 -0.89
CA ALA A 6 -9.11 -23.54 0.50
C ALA A 6 -8.02 -22.48 0.74
N THR A 7 -7.08 -22.32 -0.19
CA THR A 7 -6.04 -21.28 -0.09
C THR A 7 -6.64 -19.87 -0.15
N ILE A 8 -7.54 -19.60 -1.09
CA ILE A 8 -8.20 -18.29 -1.21
C ILE A 8 -8.95 -17.92 0.07
N ILE A 9 -9.70 -18.87 0.64
CA ILE A 9 -10.42 -18.65 1.90
C ILE A 9 -9.45 -18.40 3.06
N GLY A 10 -8.36 -19.16 3.13
CA GLY A 10 -7.31 -18.99 4.15
C GLY A 10 -6.58 -17.64 4.07
N LEU A 11 -6.47 -17.04 2.89
CA LEU A 11 -5.86 -15.70 2.70
C LEU A 11 -6.81 -14.55 3.03
N GLY A 12 -8.11 -14.81 3.15
CA GLY A 12 -9.16 -13.79 3.37
C GLY A 12 -8.82 -12.76 4.47
N PRO A 13 -8.39 -13.18 5.68
CA PRO A 13 -8.05 -12.24 6.75
C PRO A 13 -6.89 -11.30 6.40
N ILE A 14 -5.86 -11.79 5.71
CA ILE A 14 -4.67 -11.00 5.34
C ILE A 14 -5.02 -10.02 4.23
N ILE A 15 -5.80 -10.47 3.25
CA ILE A 15 -6.31 -9.59 2.18
C ILE A 15 -7.19 -8.49 2.79
N ALA A 16 -8.08 -8.83 3.73
CA ALA A 16 -8.91 -7.83 4.41
C ALA A 16 -8.05 -6.81 5.18
N LEU A 17 -7.04 -7.27 5.92
CA LEU A 17 -6.09 -6.40 6.61
C LEU A 17 -5.35 -5.47 5.64
N ALA A 18 -4.90 -6.00 4.50
CA ALA A 18 -4.24 -5.23 3.45
C ALA A 18 -5.16 -4.14 2.89
N LEU A 19 -6.41 -4.47 2.58
CA LEU A 19 -7.39 -3.52 2.04
C LEU A 19 -7.73 -2.41 3.05
N VAL A 20 -7.89 -2.75 4.33
CA VAL A 20 -8.12 -1.76 5.40
C VAL A 20 -6.92 -0.84 5.54
N GLY A 21 -5.70 -1.40 5.60
CA GLY A 21 -4.48 -0.61 5.68
C GLY A 21 -4.30 0.30 4.46
N LEU A 22 -4.57 -0.22 3.27
CA LEU A 22 -4.40 0.52 2.01
C LEU A 22 -5.37 1.70 1.95
N THR A 23 -6.61 1.47 2.36
CA THR A 23 -7.65 2.51 2.45
C THR A 23 -7.31 3.55 3.51
N PHE A 24 -6.82 3.11 4.68
CA PHE A 24 -6.39 4.02 5.73
C PHE A 24 -5.26 4.94 5.26
N PHE A 25 -4.20 4.38 4.65
CA PHE A 25 -3.09 5.17 4.13
C PHE A 25 -3.50 6.03 2.92
N GLY A 26 -4.41 5.56 2.06
CA GLY A 26 -4.94 6.36 0.96
C GLY A 26 -5.69 7.60 1.45
N VAL A 27 -6.66 7.43 2.37
CA VAL A 27 -7.39 8.58 2.93
C VAL A 27 -6.45 9.55 3.66
N LEU A 28 -5.48 9.01 4.42
CA LEU A 28 -4.52 9.82 5.15
C LEU A 28 -3.57 10.57 4.21
N GLY A 29 -3.11 9.93 3.13
CA GLY A 29 -2.29 10.56 2.10
C GLY A 29 -3.02 11.69 1.38
N ALA A 30 -4.29 11.47 0.99
CA ALA A 30 -5.14 12.51 0.38
C ALA A 30 -5.29 13.76 1.26
N GLY A 31 -5.35 13.58 2.58
CA GLY A 31 -5.43 14.69 3.55
C GLY A 31 -4.11 15.42 3.81
N LEU A 32 -2.96 14.79 3.52
CA LEU A 32 -1.64 15.32 3.85
C LEU A 32 -0.86 15.86 2.65
N PHE A 33 -1.08 15.28 1.48
CA PHE A 33 -0.21 15.43 0.31
C PHE A 33 -0.96 15.68 -1.00
N ASN A 34 -2.20 16.16 -0.98
CA ASN A 34 -2.84 16.60 -2.23
C ASN A 34 -2.03 17.71 -2.92
N SER A 35 -2.26 17.93 -4.21
CA SER A 35 -1.52 18.88 -5.05
C SER A 35 -1.65 20.34 -4.58
N GLN A 36 -2.65 20.68 -3.74
CA GLN A 36 -2.74 21.99 -3.12
C GLN A 36 -1.70 22.19 -2.00
N GLN A 37 -1.40 21.13 -1.25
CA GLN A 37 -0.40 21.12 -0.17
C GLN A 37 1.00 20.79 -0.68
N CYS A 38 1.09 19.89 -1.65
CA CYS A 38 2.33 19.35 -2.20
C CYS A 38 2.27 19.39 -3.75
N PRO A 39 2.54 20.55 -4.37
CA PRO A 39 2.59 20.62 -5.83
C PRO A 39 3.77 19.81 -6.38
N GLY A 40 3.61 19.26 -7.59
CA GLY A 40 4.66 18.51 -8.29
C GLY A 40 4.34 17.05 -8.60
N TYR A 41 3.12 16.59 -8.29
CA TYR A 41 2.66 15.26 -8.73
C TYR A 41 2.43 15.18 -10.24
N GLU A 42 2.69 14.01 -10.83
CA GLU A 42 2.48 13.77 -12.25
C GLU A 42 0.98 13.63 -12.60
N GLU A 43 0.63 14.06 -13.82
CA GLU A 43 -0.71 13.86 -14.38
C GLU A 43 -0.87 12.41 -14.88
N GLY A 44 -1.18 11.48 -13.96
CA GLY A 44 -1.28 10.05 -14.31
C GLY A 44 -1.99 9.14 -13.30
N ASN A 45 -2.57 9.69 -12.24
CA ASN A 45 -3.07 9.02 -11.02
C ASN A 45 -2.02 8.69 -9.96
N ASP A 46 -0.74 9.01 -10.16
CA ASP A 46 0.28 9.00 -9.11
C ASP A 46 0.21 10.29 -8.28
N ASN A 47 -0.96 10.53 -7.67
CA ASN A 47 -1.20 11.71 -6.84
C ASN A 47 -2.21 11.43 -5.73
N TYR A 48 -2.41 12.45 -4.89
CA TYR A 48 -3.26 12.39 -3.70
C TYR A 48 -4.48 13.31 -3.79
N ASP A 49 -4.90 13.68 -5.01
CA ASP A 49 -5.98 14.67 -5.22
C ASP A 49 -7.38 14.11 -5.07
N SER A 50 -7.55 12.80 -5.24
CA SER A 50 -8.82 12.13 -5.05
C SER A 50 -8.66 10.81 -4.30
N PHE A 51 -9.74 10.33 -3.69
CA PHE A 51 -9.74 9.03 -3.01
C PHE A 51 -9.29 7.90 -3.94
N HIS A 52 -9.74 7.90 -5.20
CA HIS A 52 -9.36 6.87 -6.16
C HIS A 52 -7.90 6.96 -6.56
N ALA A 53 -7.41 8.15 -6.92
CA ALA A 53 -6.01 8.36 -7.29
C ALA A 53 -5.08 8.01 -6.13
N SER A 54 -5.40 8.46 -4.91
CA SER A 54 -4.59 8.14 -3.73
C SER A 54 -4.57 6.64 -3.43
N LEU A 55 -5.71 5.95 -3.50
CA LEU A 55 -5.75 4.50 -3.34
C LEU A 55 -4.89 3.78 -4.40
N LEU A 56 -4.96 4.23 -5.65
CA LEU A 56 -4.17 3.65 -6.73
C LEU A 56 -2.67 3.89 -6.51
N ALA A 57 -2.27 5.11 -6.17
CA ALA A 57 -0.89 5.47 -5.84
C ALA A 57 -0.34 4.59 -4.70
N MET A 58 -1.14 4.36 -3.64
CA MET A 58 -0.76 3.47 -2.54
C MET A 58 -0.74 2.00 -2.94
N TYR A 59 -1.62 1.57 -3.84
CA TYR A 59 -1.65 0.20 -4.34
C TYR A 59 -0.37 -0.12 -5.12
N VAL A 60 0.03 0.76 -6.03
CA VAL A 60 1.28 0.66 -6.79
C VAL A 60 2.49 0.72 -5.85
N LEU A 61 2.44 1.56 -4.81
CA LEU A 61 3.49 1.63 -3.80
C LEU A 61 3.64 0.33 -2.99
N THR A 62 2.59 -0.50 -2.87
CA THR A 62 2.68 -1.82 -2.22
C THR A 62 3.69 -2.73 -2.93
N THR A 63 3.82 -2.58 -4.25
CA THR A 63 4.83 -3.28 -5.07
C THR A 63 6.10 -2.46 -5.28
N THR A 64 6.21 -1.31 -4.60
CA THR A 64 7.34 -0.37 -4.64
C THR A 64 7.71 0.10 -6.06
N GLU A 65 6.74 0.14 -6.98
CA GLU A 65 7.02 0.39 -8.39
C GLU A 65 7.15 1.89 -8.68
N ASN A 66 6.33 2.71 -8.05
CA ASN A 66 6.32 4.17 -8.19
C ASN A 66 7.12 4.89 -7.09
N PHE A 67 8.06 4.22 -6.43
CA PHE A 67 8.95 4.83 -5.44
C PHE A 67 10.37 4.97 -6.02
N PRO A 68 10.99 6.17 -5.95
CA PRO A 68 10.67 7.31 -5.07
C PRO A 68 9.70 8.36 -5.63
N GLU A 69 9.23 8.23 -6.86
CA GLU A 69 8.52 9.27 -7.63
C GLU A 69 7.26 9.77 -6.91
N VAL A 70 6.42 8.87 -6.42
CA VAL A 70 5.18 9.21 -5.69
C VAL A 70 5.43 9.93 -4.36
N ALA A 71 6.64 9.84 -3.82
CA ALA A 71 7.00 10.41 -2.53
C ALA A 71 7.77 11.73 -2.67
N GLU A 72 8.40 12.00 -3.81
CA GLU A 72 9.29 13.13 -4.02
C GLU A 72 8.61 14.51 -3.77
N PRO A 73 7.39 14.78 -4.27
CA PRO A 73 6.71 16.05 -4.00
C PRO A 73 6.44 16.25 -2.49
N ALA A 74 6.07 15.16 -1.79
CA ALA A 74 5.82 15.19 -0.36
C ALA A 74 7.10 15.39 0.46
N PHE A 75 8.21 14.74 0.09
CA PHE A 75 9.49 14.93 0.77
C PHE A 75 10.02 16.35 0.61
N SER A 76 9.85 16.93 -0.57
CA SER A 76 10.32 18.28 -0.90
C SER A 76 9.56 19.36 -0.12
N GLN A 77 8.27 19.14 0.15
CA GLN A 77 7.40 20.15 0.79
C GLN A 77 7.18 19.90 2.29
N ARG A 78 7.09 18.63 2.71
CA ARG A 78 6.70 18.22 4.07
C ARG A 78 7.52 17.02 4.54
N PHE A 79 8.83 17.20 4.64
CA PHE A 79 9.80 16.14 4.96
C PHE A 79 9.40 15.24 6.15
N TRP A 80 9.04 15.82 7.30
CA TRP A 80 8.72 15.04 8.50
C TRP A 80 7.45 14.19 8.35
N PRO A 81 6.27 14.76 7.98
CA PRO A 81 5.09 13.97 7.67
C PRO A 81 5.32 12.93 6.58
N ALA A 82 6.01 13.29 5.49
CA ALA A 82 6.32 12.38 4.39
C ALA A 82 7.17 11.19 4.86
N THR A 83 8.22 11.45 5.65
CA THR A 83 9.09 10.41 6.20
C THR A 83 8.29 9.42 7.06
N MET A 84 7.48 9.92 7.99
CA MET A 84 6.67 9.05 8.87
C MET A 84 5.63 8.25 8.07
N PHE A 85 5.02 8.87 7.06
CA PHE A 85 4.03 8.23 6.20
C PHE A 85 4.63 7.12 5.33
N PHE A 86 5.61 7.46 4.48
CA PHE A 86 6.16 6.52 3.50
C PHE A 86 6.99 5.42 4.16
N ILE A 87 7.81 5.74 5.16
CA ILE A 87 8.56 4.71 5.89
C ILE A 87 7.60 3.82 6.70
N GLY A 88 6.59 4.41 7.35
CA GLY A 88 5.57 3.64 8.06
C GLY A 88 4.81 2.69 7.13
N PHE A 89 4.45 3.16 5.93
CA PHE A 89 3.81 2.34 4.91
C PHE A 89 4.71 1.20 4.44
N LEU A 90 5.97 1.48 4.08
CA LEU A 90 6.92 0.46 3.61
C LEU A 90 7.20 -0.61 4.68
N ILE A 91 7.32 -0.22 5.96
CA ILE A 91 7.45 -1.17 7.06
C ILE A 91 6.20 -2.06 7.14
N LEU A 92 5.01 -1.46 7.13
CA LEU A 92 3.78 -2.20 7.32
C LEU A 92 3.43 -3.10 6.12
N PHE A 93 3.51 -2.58 4.90
CA PHE A 93 3.10 -3.30 3.69
C PHE A 93 4.22 -4.18 3.15
N THR A 94 5.39 -3.60 2.89
CA THR A 94 6.48 -4.31 2.22
C THR A 94 7.21 -5.26 3.17
N LEU A 95 7.49 -4.84 4.41
CA LEU A 95 8.30 -5.65 5.34
C LEU A 95 7.48 -6.58 6.25
N LEU A 96 6.22 -6.26 6.54
CA LEU A 96 5.37 -7.11 7.39
C LEU A 96 4.30 -7.85 6.57
N LEU A 97 3.48 -7.13 5.81
CA LEU A 97 2.30 -7.71 5.19
C LEU A 97 2.63 -8.65 4.03
N MET A 98 3.56 -8.29 3.15
CA MET A 98 3.98 -9.16 2.03
C MET A 98 4.66 -10.46 2.51
N PRO A 99 5.60 -10.45 3.48
CA PRO A 99 6.14 -11.68 4.05
C PRO A 99 5.10 -12.51 4.81
N LEU A 100 4.16 -11.87 5.51
CA LEU A 100 3.07 -12.57 6.18
C LEU A 100 2.14 -13.28 5.19
N LEU A 101 1.83 -12.63 4.07
CA LEU A 101 1.07 -13.23 2.97
C LEU A 101 1.79 -14.47 2.45
N LEU A 102 3.09 -14.36 2.16
CA LEU A 102 3.92 -15.49 1.72
C LEU A 102 3.93 -16.63 2.76
N ALA A 103 4.16 -16.32 4.04
CA ALA A 103 4.17 -17.31 5.11
C ALA A 103 2.85 -18.08 5.18
N THR A 104 1.73 -17.38 5.04
CA THR A 104 0.40 -17.99 5.07
C THR A 104 0.13 -18.87 3.84
N VAL A 105 0.55 -18.45 2.66
CA VAL A 105 0.49 -19.29 1.45
C VAL A 105 1.30 -20.57 1.65
N MET A 106 2.51 -20.46 2.21
CA MET A 106 3.39 -21.60 2.46
C MET A 106 2.82 -22.58 3.49
N ASP A 107 2.23 -22.08 4.57
CA ASP A 107 1.60 -22.91 5.61
C ASP A 107 0.35 -23.62 5.07
N LEU A 108 -0.47 -22.93 4.28
CA LEU A 108 -1.62 -23.54 3.61
C LEU A 108 -1.20 -24.61 2.61
N TYR A 109 -0.09 -24.41 1.89
CA TYR A 109 0.45 -25.41 0.98
C TYR A 109 0.92 -26.66 1.73
N LYS A 110 1.73 -26.50 2.78
CA LYS A 110 2.27 -27.62 3.60
C LYS A 110 1.21 -28.40 4.38
N ASN A 111 0.10 -27.77 4.76
CA ASN A 111 -0.95 -28.45 5.52
C ASN A 111 -1.90 -29.25 4.60
N ASN A 112 -1.87 -29.02 3.28
CA ASN A 112 -2.69 -29.72 2.29
C ASN A 112 -1.89 -30.73 1.43
N TYR A 113 -0.56 -30.84 1.62
CA TYR A 113 0.36 -31.77 0.94
C TYR A 113 1.47 -32.21 1.89
#